data_AF-A0A971FKK1-F1
#
_entry.id   AF-A0A971FKK1-F1
#
_cell.length_a   1.000
_cell.length_b   1.000
_cell.length_c   1.000
_cell.angle_alpha   90.00
_cell.angle_beta   90.00
_cell.angle_gamma   90.00
#
_symmetry.space_group_name_H-M   'P 1'
#
loop_
_entity.id
_entity.type
_entity.pdbx_description
1 polymer ?
#
loop_
_entity_poly.entity_id
_entity_poly.type
_entity_poly.pdbx_seq_one_letter_code
_entity_poly.pdbx_strand_id
1 'polypeptide(L)'
;YFNRSDPEGLQGFRKVLACDPGHPYVHAWWPPGHIIGYEHLFVHEIYEFLSCLNNKKETYSTFADAVKCQSVLEAVEKAASAKKWVKV
;
A
#
# COMPACT_ATOMS: atom_id res chain seq x y z
N TYR A 1 -3.66 -1.73 17.27
CA TYR A 1 -4.80 -2.46 16.69
C TYR A 1 -5.86 -2.64 17.76
N PHE A 2 -7.11 -2.34 17.43
CA PHE A 2 -8.27 -2.53 18.29
C PHE A 2 -9.31 -3.31 17.48
N ASN A 3 -9.91 -4.35 18.07
CA ASN A 3 -10.91 -5.18 17.41
C ASN A 3 -12.18 -5.25 18.25
N ARG A 4 -13.30 -4.83 17.68
CA ARG A 4 -14.62 -4.86 18.34
C ARG A 4 -15.17 -6.27 18.51
N SER A 5 -14.68 -7.22 17.71
CA SER A 5 -15.09 -8.62 17.78
C SER A 5 -14.32 -9.42 18.83
N ASP A 6 -13.39 -8.79 19.56
CA ASP A 6 -12.74 -9.46 20.69
C ASP A 6 -13.76 -9.72 21.82
N PRO A 7 -13.58 -10.78 22.63
CA PRO A 7 -14.48 -11.10 23.74
C PRO A 7 -14.66 -9.93 24.72
N GLU A 8 -15.82 -9.90 25.39
CA GLU A 8 -16.10 -8.93 26.44
C GLU A 8 -15.02 -8.98 27.55
N GLY A 9 -14.51 -7.82 27.95
CA GLY A 9 -13.37 -7.71 28.89
C GLY A 9 -11.97 -7.83 28.26
N LEU A 10 -11.85 -8.24 27.00
CA LEU A 10 -10.57 -8.30 26.25
C LEU A 10 -10.46 -7.24 25.14
N GLN A 11 -11.49 -6.41 24.97
CA GLN A 11 -11.46 -5.28 24.04
C GLN A 11 -10.45 -4.22 24.51
N GLY A 12 -9.42 -3.98 23.71
CA GLY A 12 -8.37 -3.02 24.04
C GLY A 12 -7.36 -2.84 22.90
N PHE A 13 -6.54 -1.79 23.01
CA PHE A 13 -5.47 -1.54 22.04
C PHE A 13 -4.31 -2.50 22.27
N ARG A 14 -3.88 -3.18 21.20
CA ARG A 14 -2.66 -4.01 21.18
C ARG A 14 -1.67 -3.54 20.11
N LYS A 15 -0.38 -3.79 20.36
CA LYS A 15 0.67 -3.65 19.33
C LYS A 15 0.64 -4.88 18.43
N VAL A 16 0.82 -4.66 17.13
CA VAL A 16 0.98 -5.72 16.13
C VAL A 16 2.36 -5.55 15.53
N LEU A 17 3.11 -6.64 15.42
CA LEU A 17 4.44 -6.63 14.84
C LEU A 17 4.33 -6.35 13.34
N ALA A 18 4.98 -5.27 12.88
CA ALA A 18 5.22 -5.10 11.45
C ALA A 18 6.19 -6.19 10.99
N CYS A 19 5.89 -6.88 9.90
CA CYS A 19 6.58 -8.10 9.43
C CYS A 19 6.23 -9.41 10.18
N ASP A 20 4.99 -9.58 10.61
CA ASP A 20 4.46 -10.90 10.99
C ASP A 20 4.31 -11.82 9.75
N PRO A 21 4.42 -13.17 9.86
CA PRO A 21 4.31 -14.09 8.72
C PRO A 21 2.96 -14.03 7.99
N GLY A 22 1.91 -13.53 8.66
CA GLY A 22 0.60 -13.30 8.03
C GLY A 22 0.55 -12.10 7.09
N HIS A 23 1.58 -11.26 7.03
CA HIS A 23 1.59 -10.06 6.19
C HIS A 23 2.15 -10.34 4.77
N PRO A 24 1.69 -9.60 3.74
CA PRO A 24 2.15 -9.78 2.36
C PRO A 24 3.68 -9.69 2.22
N TYR A 25 4.24 -10.51 1.33
CA TYR A 25 5.67 -10.59 0.98
C TYR A 25 6.64 -10.99 2.10
N VAL A 26 6.25 -10.99 3.38
CA VAL A 26 7.15 -11.26 4.52
C VAL A 26 7.78 -12.64 4.46
N HIS A 27 7.07 -13.63 3.92
CA HIS A 27 7.57 -15.01 3.76
C HIS A 27 8.85 -15.11 2.92
N ALA A 28 9.19 -14.10 2.11
CA ALA A 28 10.40 -14.06 1.30
C ALA A 28 11.60 -13.44 2.02
N TRP A 29 11.46 -13.02 3.28
CA TRP A 29 12.48 -12.27 4.03
C TRP A 29 12.84 -12.96 5.35
N TRP A 30 13.10 -12.15 6.38
CA TRP A 30 13.63 -12.57 7.67
C TRP A 30 12.53 -13.03 8.63
N PRO A 31 12.88 -13.82 9.66
CA PRO A 31 11.95 -14.19 10.72
C PRO A 31 11.35 -12.99 11.49
N PRO A 32 10.18 -13.17 12.12
CA PRO A 32 9.50 -12.11 12.86
C PRO A 32 10.41 -11.38 13.85
N GLY A 33 10.37 -10.06 13.84
CA GLY A 33 11.20 -9.18 14.68
C GLY A 33 12.35 -8.52 13.94
N HIS A 34 12.68 -9.02 12.74
CA HIS A 34 13.65 -8.41 11.83
C HIS A 34 12.89 -7.54 10.82
N ILE A 35 12.99 -6.23 10.99
CA ILE A 35 12.28 -5.30 10.13
C ILE A 35 12.86 -5.29 8.71
N ILE A 36 11.99 -5.00 7.75
CA ILE A 36 12.37 -4.63 6.39
C ILE A 36 12.37 -3.11 6.24
N GLY A 37 13.07 -2.62 5.22
CA GLY A 37 13.25 -1.20 4.93
C GLY A 37 12.67 -0.76 3.60
N TYR A 38 12.84 0.54 3.29
CA TYR A 38 12.38 1.16 2.06
C TYR A 38 12.86 0.43 0.80
N GLU A 39 14.08 -0.13 0.80
CA GLU A 39 14.60 -0.86 -0.35
C GLU A 39 13.78 -2.10 -0.74
N HIS A 40 13.08 -2.71 0.21
CA HIS A 40 12.33 -3.95 0.00
C HIS A 40 11.06 -3.69 -0.83
N LEU A 41 10.53 -2.46 -0.77
CA LEU A 41 9.42 -2.03 -1.61
C LEU A 41 9.75 -2.21 -3.10
N PHE A 42 10.94 -1.81 -3.54
CA PHE A 42 11.35 -1.94 -4.94
C PHE A 42 11.50 -3.40 -5.37
N VAL A 43 11.94 -4.27 -4.45
CA VAL A 43 12.01 -5.71 -4.72
C VAL A 43 10.60 -6.28 -4.90
N HIS A 44 9.64 -5.89 -4.05
CA HIS A 44 8.24 -6.32 -4.19
C HIS A 44 7.61 -5.77 -5.47
N GLU A 45 7.89 -4.52 -5.82
CA GLU A 45 7.39 -3.87 -7.05
C GLU A 45 7.86 -4.61 -8.31
N ILE A 46 9.16 -4.91 -8.41
CA ILE A 46 9.71 -5.64 -9.55
C ILE A 46 9.19 -7.08 -9.59
N TYR A 47 9.09 -7.73 -8.42
CA TYR A 47 8.52 -9.08 -8.32
C TYR A 47 7.09 -9.13 -8.85
N GLU A 48 6.23 -8.20 -8.43
CA GLU A 48 4.84 -8.11 -8.88
C GLU A 48 4.77 -7.83 -10.38
N PHE A 49 5.53 -6.86 -10.89
CA PHE A 49 5.55 -6.54 -12.32
C PHE A 49 5.92 -7.74 -13.19
N LEU A 50 7.01 -8.43 -12.86
CA LEU A 50 7.47 -9.60 -13.62
C LEU A 50 6.49 -10.78 -13.49
N SER A 51 5.92 -10.99 -12.31
CA SER A 51 4.93 -12.04 -12.07
C SER A 51 3.64 -11.81 -12.86
N CYS A 52 3.16 -10.56 -12.89
CA CYS A 52 2.00 -10.13 -13.67
C CYS A 52 2.22 -10.32 -15.17
N LEU A 53 3.40 -9.92 -15.67
CA LEU A 53 3.78 -10.06 -17.07
C LEU A 53 3.79 -11.53 -17.49
N ASN A 54 4.41 -12.39 -16.68
CA ASN A 54 4.45 -13.84 -16.93
C ASN A 54 3.05 -14.46 -16.92
N ASN A 55 2.20 -14.03 -15.99
CA ASN A 55 0.83 -14.55 -15.84
C ASN A 55 -0.19 -13.90 -16.79
N LYS A 56 0.22 -12.92 -17.61
CA LYS A 56 -0.67 -12.12 -18.48
C LYS A 56 -1.86 -11.53 -17.70
N LYS A 57 -1.60 -11.02 -16.50
CA LYS A 57 -2.60 -10.37 -15.63
C LYS A 57 -2.22 -8.92 -15.39
N GLU A 58 -3.17 -8.02 -15.50
CA GLU A 58 -3.00 -6.60 -15.16
C GLU A 58 -3.43 -6.36 -13.71
N THR A 59 -2.60 -6.80 -12.75
CA THR A 59 -2.80 -6.49 -11.32
C THR A 59 -1.83 -5.42 -10.80
N TYR A 60 -1.00 -4.84 -11.67
CA TYR A 60 -0.09 -3.74 -11.37
C TYR A 60 -0.63 -2.40 -11.87
N SER A 61 -0.12 -1.29 -11.32
CA SER A 61 -0.50 0.07 -11.71
C SER A 61 -0.25 0.32 -13.20
N THR A 62 -1.29 0.70 -13.93
CA THR A 62 -1.20 0.95 -15.37
C THR A 62 -0.92 2.43 -15.66
N PHE A 63 -0.63 2.76 -16.93
CA PHE A 63 -0.59 4.15 -17.37
C PHE A 63 -1.95 4.86 -17.25
N ALA A 64 -3.07 4.14 -17.36
CA ALA A 64 -4.39 4.73 -17.12
C ALA A 64 -4.55 5.17 -15.66
N ASP A 65 -3.98 4.42 -14.71
CA ASP A 65 -3.96 4.80 -13.30
C ASP A 65 -3.02 5.98 -13.04
N ALA A 66 -1.86 6.01 -13.71
CA ALA A 66 -0.94 7.15 -13.66
C ALA A 66 -1.60 8.45 -14.16
N VAL A 67 -2.39 8.39 -15.24
CA VAL A 67 -3.14 9.56 -15.75
C VAL A 67 -4.15 10.06 -14.71
N LYS A 68 -4.87 9.16 -14.03
CA LYS A 68 -5.79 9.55 -12.93
C LYS A 68 -5.06 10.25 -11.80
N CYS A 69 -3.89 9.73 -11.40
CA CYS A 69 -3.03 10.40 -10.41
C CYS A 69 -2.63 11.79 -10.88
N GLN A 70 -2.24 11.94 -12.14
CA GLN A 70 -1.85 13.23 -12.71
C GLN A 70 -3.01 14.23 -12.74
N SER A 71 -4.25 13.79 -13.01
CA SER A 71 -5.44 14.64 -12.96
C SER A 71 -5.70 15.20 -11.56
N VAL A 72 -5.42 14.42 -10.50
CA VAL A 72 -5.48 14.92 -9.12
C VAL A 72 -4.42 15.99 -8.88
N LEU A 73 -3.18 15.77 -9.33
CA LEU A 73 -2.10 16.76 -9.18
C LEU A 73 -2.44 18.08 -9.90
N GLU A 74 -2.99 18.00 -11.10
CA GLU A 74 -3.44 19.16 -11.87
C GLU A 74 -4.59 19.89 -11.15
N ALA A 75 -5.56 19.16 -10.59
CA ALA A 75 -6.66 19.75 -9.83
C ALA A 75 -6.16 20.46 -8.56
N VAL A 76 -5.15 19.92 -7.89
CA VAL A 76 -4.50 20.57 -6.72
C VAL A 76 -3.86 21.89 -7.11
N GLU A 77 -3.12 21.93 -8.23
CA GLU A 77 -2.49 23.17 -8.74
C GLU A 77 -3.53 24.25 -9.07
N LYS A 78 -4.63 23.85 -9.75
CA LYS A 78 -5.75 24.75 -10.04
C LYS A 78 -6.46 25.23 -8.77
N ALA A 79 -6.67 24.34 -7.81
CA ALA A 79 -7.32 24.67 -6.54
C ALA A 79 -6.50 25.65 -5.71
N ALA A 80 -5.17 25.45 -5.64
CA ALA A 80 -4.25 26.35 -4.96
C ALA A 80 -4.28 27.77 -5.57
N SER A 81 -4.29 27.85 -6.90
CA SER A 81 -4.33 29.11 -7.63
C SER A 81 -5.67 29.85 -7.46
N ALA A 82 -6.78 29.11 -7.53
CA ALA A 82 -8.12 29.69 -7.47
C ALA A 82 -8.70 29.80 -6.04
N LYS A 83 -7.98 29.27 -5.04
CA LYS A 83 -8.42 29.16 -3.62
C LYS A 83 -9.82 28.57 -3.45
N LYS A 84 -10.15 27.59 -4.29
CA LYS A 84 -11.45 26.91 -4.29
C LYS A 84 -11.28 25.44 -4.64
N TRP A 85 -12.25 24.64 -4.26
CA TRP A 85 -12.31 23.24 -4.66
C TRP A 85 -12.42 23.10 -6.18
N VAL A 86 -11.69 22.15 -6.75
CA VAL A 86 -11.71 21.78 -8.16
C VAL A 86 -12.07 20.30 -8.25
N LYS A 87 -13.03 19.97 -9.11
CA LYS A 87 -13.43 18.59 -9.35
C LYS A 87 -12.37 17.89 -10.19
N VAL A 88 -12.02 16.66 -9.80
CA VAL A 88 -11.23 15.71 -10.60
C VAL A 88 -12.16 14.93 -11.51
#